data_AF-A0A843UYV6-F1
#
_entry.id   AF-A0A843UYV6-F1
#
_cell.length_a   1.000
_cell.length_b   1.000
_cell.length_c   1.000
_cell.angle_alpha   90.00
_cell.angle_beta   90.00
_cell.angle_gamma   90.00
#
_symmetry.space_group_name_H-M   'P 1'
#
loop_
_entity.id
_entity.type
_entity.pdbx_description
1 polymer ?
#
loop_
_entity_poly.entity_id
_entity_poly.type
_entity_poly.pdbx_seq_one_letter_code
_entity_poly.pdbx_strand_id
1 'polypeptide(L)'
;MTRLLLQKIENRVRILADLRELASAESLDSFTLVYTNILDHQPDCPPEVVEKLVALREGIPRKDAKEVVQECKEIYENSLVDGNPPKTGFVFGKVKSLTAPKGSLWRKLAQ
;
A
#
# COMPACT_ATOMS: atom_id res chain seq x y z
N MET A 1 -7.91 -31.26 6.58
CA MET A 1 -6.54 -30.75 6.83
C MET A 1 -5.98 -29.94 5.65
N THR A 2 -5.99 -30.48 4.42
CA THR A 2 -5.34 -29.88 3.23
C THR A 2 -5.92 -28.52 2.80
N ARG A 3 -7.25 -28.34 2.86
CA ARG A 3 -7.94 -27.10 2.43
C ARG A 3 -7.53 -25.86 3.25
N LEU A 4 -7.39 -26.00 4.56
CA LEU A 4 -7.00 -24.91 5.45
C LEU A 4 -5.55 -24.48 5.24
N LEU A 5 -4.66 -25.43 4.91
CA LEU A 5 -3.27 -25.15 4.57
C LEU A 5 -3.17 -24.40 3.23
N LEU A 6 -3.94 -24.83 2.22
CA LEU A 6 -4.01 -24.13 0.94
C LEU A 6 -4.48 -22.69 1.11
N GLN A 7 -5.57 -22.45 1.83
CA GLN A 7 -6.05 -21.09 2.11
C GLN A 7 -5.02 -20.22 2.84
N LYS A 8 -4.29 -20.80 3.81
CA LYS A 8 -3.25 -20.09 4.55
C LYS A 8 -2.07 -19.71 3.66
N ILE A 9 -1.68 -20.60 2.74
CA ILE A 9 -0.61 -20.33 1.77
C ILE A 9 -1.08 -19.28 0.77
N GLU A 10 -2.26 -19.45 0.19
CA GLU A 10 -2.88 -18.53 -0.75
C GLU A 10 -2.91 -17.11 -0.19
N ASN A 11 -3.39 -16.92 1.04
CA ASN A 11 -3.39 -15.62 1.71
C ASN A 11 -1.98 -15.00 1.88
N ARG A 12 -0.93 -15.83 1.95
CA ARG A 12 0.46 -15.35 2.08
C ARG A 12 1.10 -15.00 0.75
N VAL A 13 0.73 -15.67 -0.33
CA VAL A 13 1.28 -15.39 -1.67
C VAL A 13 0.46 -14.35 -2.44
N ARG A 14 -0.83 -14.21 -2.13
CA ARG A 14 -1.72 -13.25 -2.79
C ARG A 14 -1.18 -11.82 -2.80
N ILE A 15 -0.62 -11.36 -1.68
CA ILE A 15 -0.03 -10.03 -1.58
C ILE A 15 1.10 -9.78 -2.60
N LEU A 16 1.82 -10.82 -3.03
CA LEU A 16 2.84 -10.67 -4.08
C LEU A 16 2.19 -10.42 -5.45
N ALA A 17 1.04 -11.05 -5.72
CA ALA A 17 0.27 -10.81 -6.93
C ALA A 17 -0.34 -9.40 -6.91
N ASP A 18 -0.92 -9.00 -5.79
CA ASP A 18 -1.53 -7.67 -5.65
C ASP A 18 -0.47 -6.56 -5.77
N LEU A 19 0.71 -6.71 -5.16
CA LEU A 19 1.81 -5.75 -5.31
C LEU A 19 2.36 -5.68 -6.74
N ARG A 20 2.40 -6.81 -7.46
CA ARG A 20 2.75 -6.82 -8.88
C ARG A 20 1.72 -6.04 -9.70
N GLU A 21 0.44 -6.28 -9.43
CA GLU A 21 -0.65 -5.58 -10.12
C GLU A 21 -0.62 -4.07 -9.83
N LEU A 22 -0.35 -3.68 -8.58
CA LEU A 22 -0.18 -2.30 -8.18
C LEU A 22 1.02 -1.64 -8.88
N ALA A 23 2.15 -2.36 -8.99
CA ALA A 23 3.32 -1.88 -9.72
C ALA A 23 3.07 -1.73 -11.24
N SER A 24 2.12 -2.50 -11.78
CA SER A 24 1.73 -2.48 -13.19
C SER A 24 0.57 -1.53 -13.49
N ALA A 25 -0.10 -0.95 -12.49
CA ALA A 25 -1.23 -0.04 -12.69
C ALA A 25 -0.80 1.22 -13.45
N GLU A 26 -1.48 1.57 -14.54
CA GLU A 26 -1.08 2.67 -15.44
C GLU A 26 -2.02 3.88 -15.40
N SER A 27 -3.04 3.84 -14.54
CA SER A 27 -4.00 4.93 -14.37
C SER A 27 -4.37 5.10 -12.91
N LEU A 28 -4.86 6.29 -12.56
CA LEU A 28 -5.35 6.60 -11.21
C LEU A 28 -6.36 5.56 -10.73
N ASP A 29 -7.38 5.28 -11.55
CA ASP A 29 -8.42 4.28 -11.25
C ASP A 29 -7.85 2.88 -11.02
N SER A 30 -6.81 2.51 -11.76
CA SER A 30 -6.16 1.20 -11.59
C SER A 30 -5.39 1.14 -10.28
N PHE A 31 -4.68 2.22 -9.91
CA PHE A 31 -3.99 2.30 -8.63
C PHE A 31 -4.97 2.23 -7.46
N THR A 32 -6.05 3.01 -7.50
CA THR A 32 -7.05 3.07 -6.42
C THR A 32 -7.80 1.75 -6.27
N LEU A 33 -8.20 1.13 -7.38
CA LEU A 33 -8.85 -0.18 -7.37
C LEU A 33 -7.96 -1.26 -6.77
N VAL A 34 -6.71 -1.38 -7.25
CA VAL A 34 -5.79 -2.41 -6.76
C VAL A 34 -5.43 -2.15 -5.30
N TYR A 35 -5.21 -0.90 -4.91
CA TYR A 35 -4.89 -0.56 -3.53
C TYR A 35 -6.06 -0.83 -2.58
N THR A 36 -7.29 -0.53 -2.98
CA THR A 36 -8.51 -0.91 -2.25
C THR A 36 -8.57 -2.43 -2.05
N ASN A 37 -8.35 -3.20 -3.13
CA ASN A 37 -8.31 -4.66 -3.07
C ASN A 37 -7.19 -5.16 -2.13
N ILE A 38 -6.05 -4.48 -2.05
CA ILE A 38 -5.00 -4.82 -1.09
C ILE A 38 -5.50 -4.61 0.34
N LEU A 39 -6.13 -3.47 0.64
CA LEU A 39 -6.58 -3.16 2.00
C LEU A 39 -7.66 -4.13 2.52
N ASP A 40 -8.51 -4.66 1.64
CA ASP A 40 -9.49 -5.69 2.00
C ASP A 40 -8.84 -6.95 2.60
N HIS A 41 -7.59 -7.26 2.22
CA HIS A 41 -6.89 -8.48 2.62
C HIS A 41 -5.68 -8.22 3.53
N GLN A 42 -5.05 -7.05 3.39
CA GLN A 42 -3.90 -6.56 4.16
C GLN A 42 -4.17 -5.11 4.59
N PRO A 43 -5.06 -4.90 5.57
CA PRO A 43 -5.47 -3.55 5.97
C PRO A 43 -4.34 -2.74 6.62
N ASP A 44 -3.23 -3.37 7.01
CA ASP A 44 -2.03 -2.68 7.49
C ASP A 44 -1.03 -2.30 6.37
N CYS A 45 -1.42 -2.44 5.10
CA CYS A 45 -0.63 -1.95 3.97
C CYS A 45 -0.64 -0.42 3.96
N PRO A 46 0.51 0.24 4.22
CA PRO A 46 0.53 1.68 4.34
C PRO A 46 0.75 2.35 2.96
N PRO A 47 0.28 3.60 2.76
CA PRO A 47 0.35 4.28 1.47
C PRO A 47 1.79 4.56 1.00
N GLU A 48 2.79 4.49 1.88
CA GLU A 48 4.21 4.53 1.54
C GLU A 48 4.63 3.42 0.58
N VAL A 49 3.87 2.31 0.50
CA VAL A 49 4.06 1.27 -0.51
C VAL A 49 3.78 1.83 -1.89
N VAL A 50 2.65 2.52 -2.06
CA VAL A 50 2.26 3.18 -3.32
C VAL A 50 3.29 4.25 -3.67
N GLU A 51 3.67 5.10 -2.70
CA GLU A 51 4.66 6.16 -2.89
C GLU A 51 5.98 5.63 -3.45
N LYS A 52 6.50 4.53 -2.87
CA LYS A 52 7.73 3.92 -3.34
C LYS A 52 7.60 3.27 -4.71
N LEU A 53 6.50 2.57 -4.97
CA LEU A 53 6.30 1.91 -6.26
C LEU A 53 6.18 2.93 -7.39
N VAL A 54 5.39 3.98 -7.19
CA VAL A 54 5.21 5.06 -8.17
C VAL A 54 6.53 5.81 -8.39
N ALA A 55 7.31 6.08 -7.33
CA ALA A 55 8.60 6.76 -7.44
C ALA A 55 9.65 5.99 -8.24
N LEU A 56 9.52 4.66 -8.36
CA LEU A 56 10.42 3.82 -9.16
C LEU A 56 9.99 3.74 -10.65
N ARG A 57 8.86 4.32 -11.04
CA ARG A 57 8.36 4.22 -12.43
C ARG A 57 8.85 5.36 -13.31
N GLU A 58 9.51 5.01 -14.41
CA GLU A 58 10.03 5.98 -15.40
C GLU A 58 8.97 6.51 -16.39
N GLY A 59 7.72 6.06 -16.31
CA GLY A 59 6.65 6.42 -17.27
C GLY A 59 5.48 7.21 -16.70
N ILE A 60 5.49 7.53 -15.39
CA ILE A 60 4.39 8.25 -14.74
C ILE A 60 4.78 9.72 -14.57
N PRO A 61 3.99 10.68 -15.11
CA PRO A 61 4.22 12.09 -14.86
C PRO A 61 4.21 12.41 -13.36
N ARG A 62 5.10 13.30 -12.92
CA ARG A 62 5.20 13.67 -11.49
C ARG A 62 3.91 14.19 -10.88
N LYS A 63 3.05 14.82 -11.68
CA LYS A 63 1.74 15.31 -11.24
C LYS A 63 0.83 14.12 -10.90
N ASP A 64 0.68 13.21 -11.85
CA ASP A 64 -0.14 12.01 -11.74
C ASP A 64 0.37 11.11 -10.60
N ALA A 65 1.69 11.02 -10.43
CA ALA A 65 2.30 10.31 -9.31
C ALA A 65 1.87 10.87 -7.94
N LYS A 66 1.79 12.21 -7.81
CA LYS A 66 1.32 12.85 -6.56
C LYS A 66 -0.16 12.61 -6.34
N GLU A 67 -0.96 12.69 -7.39
CA GLU A 67 -2.40 12.45 -7.36
C GLU A 67 -2.70 11.01 -6.92
N VAL A 68 -2.03 10.03 -7.54
CA VAL A 68 -2.11 8.61 -7.15
C VAL A 68 -1.80 8.40 -5.66
N VAL A 69 -0.69 8.99 -5.18
CA VAL A 69 -0.29 8.84 -3.78
C VAL A 69 -1.29 9.51 -2.84
N GLN A 70 -1.86 10.65 -3.22
CA GLN A 70 -2.85 11.36 -2.42
C GLN A 70 -4.16 10.57 -2.31
N GLU A 71 -4.70 10.11 -3.44
CA GLU A 71 -5.94 9.31 -3.45
C GLU A 71 -5.78 8.00 -2.66
N CYS A 72 -4.64 7.31 -2.81
CA CYS A 72 -4.38 6.10 -2.04
C CYS A 72 -4.21 6.39 -0.54
N LYS A 73 -3.68 7.56 -0.15
CA LYS A 73 -3.64 7.99 1.26
C LYS A 73 -5.04 8.18 1.82
N GLU A 74 -5.93 8.85 1.08
CA GLU A 74 -7.32 9.07 1.50
C GLU A 74 -8.08 7.75 1.62
N ILE A 75 -7.91 6.82 0.67
CA ILE A 75 -8.47 5.47 0.77
C ILE A 75 -7.97 4.74 2.03
N TYR A 76 -6.67 4.82 2.33
CA TYR A 76 -6.11 4.21 3.53
C TYR A 76 -6.71 4.83 4.80
N GLU A 77 -6.73 6.16 4.90
CA GLU A 77 -7.29 6.89 6.05
C GLU A 77 -8.77 6.55 6.29
N ASN A 78 -9.57 6.45 5.23
CA ASN A 78 -10.98 6.06 5.29
C ASN A 78 -11.19 4.59 5.71
N SER A 79 -10.16 3.73 5.53
CA SER A 79 -10.23 2.32 5.94
C SER A 79 -9.92 2.09 7.43
N LEU A 80 -9.38 3.11 8.12
CA LEU A 80 -8.98 3.01 9.51
C LEU A 80 -10.19 2.99 10.46
N VAL A 81 -10.09 2.21 11.53
CA VAL A 81 -11.04 2.19 12.64
C VAL A 81 -10.33 2.81 13.84
N ASP A 82 -10.87 3.91 14.37
CA ASP A 82 -10.26 4.70 15.45
C ASP A 82 -8.80 5.09 15.18
N GLY A 83 -8.49 5.40 13.91
CA GLY A 83 -7.14 5.78 13.47
C GLY A 83 -6.15 4.62 13.35
N ASN A 84 -6.60 3.37 13.44
CA ASN A 84 -5.76 2.18 13.34
C ASN A 84 -6.27 1.22 12.24
N PRO A 85 -5.37 0.46 11.59
CA PRO A 85 -5.79 -0.64 10.73
C PRO A 85 -6.64 -1.66 11.50
N PRO A 86 -7.76 -2.15 10.94
CA PRO A 86 -8.63 -3.12 11.61
C PRO A 86 -7.93 -4.45 11.92
N LYS A 87 -6.83 -4.76 11.23
CA LYS A 87 -6.01 -5.95 11.49
C LYS A 87 -4.56 -5.74 11.07
N THR A 88 -3.62 -6.22 11.87
CA THR A 88 -2.21 -6.26 11.48
C THR A 88 -1.92 -7.52 10.66
N GLY A 89 -1.28 -7.34 9.52
CA GLY A 89 -0.78 -8.38 8.63
C GLY A 89 0.59 -8.90 9.08
N PHE A 90 1.18 -9.77 8.25
CA PHE A 90 2.49 -10.36 8.55
C PHE A 90 3.65 -9.74 7.74
N VAL A 91 3.31 -8.85 6.80
CA VAL A 91 4.24 -8.32 5.78
C VAL A 91 4.76 -6.94 6.19
N PHE A 92 3.88 -5.93 6.21
CA PHE A 92 4.30 -4.52 6.15
C PHE A 92 5.02 -4.04 7.40
N GLY A 93 4.66 -4.54 8.58
CA GLY A 93 5.42 -4.29 9.82
C GLY A 93 6.87 -4.79 9.81
N LYS A 94 7.28 -5.62 8.83
CA LYS A 94 8.64 -6.16 8.70
C LYS A 94 9.43 -5.56 7.54
N VAL A 95 8.80 -4.75 6.69
CA VAL A 95 9.45 -4.18 5.50
C VAL A 95 10.28 -2.96 5.90
N LYS A 96 11.60 -3.14 5.98
CA LYS A 96 12.56 -2.09 6.40
C LYS A 96 12.55 -0.84 5.52
N SER A 97 12.22 -0.97 4.23
CA SER A 97 12.17 0.17 3.34
C SER A 97 11.00 1.11 3.67
N LEU A 98 9.92 0.60 4.28
CA LEU A 98 8.76 1.39 4.73
C LEU A 98 8.98 2.05 6.08
N THR A 99 10.04 1.68 6.80
CA THR A 99 10.36 2.34 8.06
C THR A 99 10.73 3.79 7.77
N ALA A 100 9.95 4.73 8.28
CA ALA A 100 10.26 6.15 8.12
C ALA A 100 11.71 6.37 8.57
N PRO A 101 12.56 7.03 7.76
CA PRO A 101 13.88 7.43 8.24
C PRO A 101 13.66 8.25 9.50
N LYS A 102 14.36 7.93 10.59
CA LYS A 102 14.30 8.69 11.85
C LYS A 102 14.62 10.15 11.53
N GLY A 103 13.60 10.99 11.39
CA GLY A 103 13.72 12.40 11.01
C GLY A 103 13.27 12.78 9.58
N SER A 104 12.25 12.15 9.00
CA SER A 104 11.70 12.62 7.71
C SER A 104 11.28 14.10 7.79
N LEU A 105 11.99 14.91 6.99
CA LEU A 105 11.95 16.38 6.89
C LEU A 105 10.55 16.98 6.67
N TRP A 106 9.57 16.16 6.28
CA TRP A 106 8.21 16.59 5.98
C TRP A 106 7.42 17.04 7.21
N ARG A 107 7.74 16.52 8.40
CA ARG A 107 7.08 16.97 9.65
C ARG A 107 7.45 18.39 10.09
N LYS A 108 8.48 19.00 9.47
CA LYS A 108 8.94 20.37 9.78
C LYS A 108 8.41 21.45 8.83
N LEU A 109 7.67 21.08 7.79
CA LEU A 109 7.12 22.05 6.83
C LEU A 109 5.63 22.36 7.05
N ALA A 110 5.04 21.83 8.12
CA ALA A 110 3.65 22.07 8.51
C ALA A 110 3.53 22.84 9.85
N GLN A 111 4.58 23.58 10.24
CA GLN A 111 4.55 24.58 11.33
C GLN A 111 4.81 25.96 10.77
#